data_AF-A0ABD2DCX3-F1
#
_entry.id   AF-A0ABD2DCX3-F1
#
_cell.length_a   1.000
_cell.length_b   1.000
_cell.length_c   1.000
_cell.angle_alpha   90.00
_cell.angle_beta   90.00
_cell.angle_gamma   90.00
#
_symmetry.space_group_name_H-M   'P 1'
#
loop_
_entity.id
_entity.type
_entity.pdbx_description
1 polymer ?
#
loop_
_entity_poly.entity_id
_entity_poly.type
_entity_poly.pdbx_seq_one_letter_code
_entity_poly.pdbx_strand_id
1 'polypeptide(L)'
;MTSSPVSRVVYNGKRNSSPRSPTSSSEIFTPAHEENVRFIYEAWQGVERDLRSQMSGSERGLVEEYVEKVPNPSLKTFKPIDLSDLKRRNTQDAKKS
;
A
#
# COMPACT_ATOMS: atom_id res chain seq x y z
N MET A 1 -24.28 11.69 24.50
CA MET A 1 -23.51 10.72 23.70
C MET A 1 -23.86 10.96 22.25
N THR A 2 -22.97 11.59 21.49
CA THR A 2 -23.20 11.91 20.07
C THR A 2 -22.34 10.96 19.26
N SER A 3 -22.97 10.07 18.50
CA SER A 3 -22.32 9.07 17.67
C SER A 3 -21.60 9.73 16.49
N SER A 4 -20.36 9.28 16.24
CA SER A 4 -19.61 9.66 15.04
C SER A 4 -20.30 9.09 13.79
N PRO A 5 -20.42 9.84 12.68
CA PRO A 5 -21.11 9.36 11.49
C PRO A 5 -20.32 8.22 10.83
N VAL A 6 -21.00 7.08 10.63
CA VAL A 6 -20.48 5.95 9.87
C VAL A 6 -20.30 6.38 8.41
N SER A 7 -19.07 6.29 7.91
CA SER A 7 -18.77 6.49 6.48
C SER A 7 -19.44 5.40 5.65
N ARG A 8 -20.61 5.71 5.07
CA ARG A 8 -21.28 4.82 4.12
C ARG A 8 -20.80 5.18 2.71
N VAL A 9 -20.13 4.24 2.06
CA VAL A 9 -19.80 4.34 0.63
C VAL A 9 -21.11 4.29 -0.16
N VAL A 10 -21.50 5.40 -0.77
CA VAL A 10 -22.59 5.47 -1.74
C VAL A 10 -22.03 5.23 -3.13
N TYR A 11 -22.22 4.02 -3.66
CA TYR A 11 -21.94 3.71 -5.06
C TYR A 11 -23.13 4.17 -5.89
N ASN A 12 -23.14 5.42 -6.33
CA ASN A 12 -24.10 5.89 -7.32
C ASN A 12 -23.36 6.22 -8.61
N GLY A 13 -23.48 5.34 -9.61
CA GLY A 13 -22.78 5.37 -10.91
C GLY A 13 -23.14 6.55 -11.84
N LYS A 14 -23.55 7.69 -11.29
CA LYS A 14 -23.76 8.93 -12.03
C LYS A 14 -22.63 9.87 -11.64
N ARG A 15 -21.69 10.08 -12.56
CA ARG A 15 -20.59 11.05 -12.44
C ARG A 15 -21.19 12.41 -12.09
N ASN A 16 -21.15 12.78 -10.81
CA ASN A 16 -21.38 14.15 -10.41
C ASN A 16 -20.33 14.97 -11.14
N SER A 17 -20.75 15.98 -11.90
CA SER A 17 -19.82 16.96 -12.47
C SER A 17 -19.21 17.71 -11.29
N SER A 18 -18.16 17.15 -10.69
CA SER A 18 -17.36 17.88 -9.70
C SER A 18 -16.92 19.18 -10.35
N PRO A 19 -17.01 20.32 -9.65
CA PRO A 19 -16.47 21.56 -10.14
C PRO A 19 -15.01 21.31 -10.50
N ARG A 20 -14.68 21.54 -11.77
CA ARG A 20 -13.33 21.39 -12.31
C ARG A 20 -12.39 22.24 -11.45
N SER A 21 -11.32 21.65 -10.94
CA SER A 21 -10.33 22.34 -10.12
C SER A 21 -9.85 23.61 -10.84
N PRO A 22 -9.62 24.73 -10.11
CA PRO A 22 -9.10 25.95 -10.72
C PRO A 22 -7.76 25.67 -11.41
N THR A 23 -7.54 26.27 -12.60
CA THR A 23 -6.28 26.19 -13.36
C THR A 23 -5.23 27.14 -12.77
N SER A 24 -5.08 27.16 -11.45
CA SER A 24 -4.02 27.92 -10.78
C SER A 24 -3.05 26.92 -10.16
N SER A 25 -1.80 26.94 -10.62
CA SER A 25 -0.67 26.16 -10.09
C SER A 25 -0.21 26.60 -8.69
N SER A 26 -0.98 27.45 -8.01
CA SER A 26 -0.78 27.75 -6.59
C SER A 26 -1.39 26.63 -5.77
N GLU A 27 -0.57 25.93 -4.97
CA GLU A 27 -1.05 24.99 -3.95
C GLU A 27 -2.16 25.65 -3.13
N ILE A 28 -3.39 25.15 -3.31
CA ILE A 28 -4.54 25.67 -2.59
C ILE A 28 -4.55 24.97 -1.24
N PHE A 29 -4.00 25.65 -0.22
CA PHE A 29 -4.08 25.23 1.19
C PHE A 29 -5.51 25.37 1.70
N THR A 30 -6.37 24.47 1.24
CA THR A 30 -7.74 24.37 1.72
C THR A 30 -7.76 23.86 3.16
N PRO A 31 -8.77 24.18 3.99
CA PRO A 31 -8.92 23.59 5.32
C PRO A 31 -8.87 22.05 5.30
N ALA A 32 -9.42 21.42 4.25
CA ALA A 32 -9.35 19.97 4.06
C ALA A 32 -7.92 19.46 3.81
N HIS A 33 -7.06 20.25 3.15
CA HIS A 33 -5.65 19.90 2.98
C HIS A 33 -4.94 19.85 4.33
N GLU A 34 -5.16 20.84 5.20
CA GLU A 34 -4.59 20.84 6.55
C GLU A 34 -5.09 19.65 7.39
N GLU A 35 -6.38 19.32 7.31
CA GLU A 35 -6.95 18.13 7.96
C GLU A 35 -6.33 16.84 7.43
N ASN A 36 -6.16 16.70 6.12
CA ASN A 36 -5.51 15.53 5.52
C ASN A 36 -4.06 15.39 5.97
N VAL A 37 -3.30 16.49 5.98
CA VAL A 37 -1.90 16.49 6.44
C VAL A 37 -1.82 16.09 7.92
N ARG A 38 -2.68 16.67 8.76
CA ARG A 38 -2.76 16.33 10.19
C ARG A 38 -3.11 14.86 10.39
N PHE A 39 -4.11 14.36 9.65
CA PHE A 39 -4.54 12.97 9.72
C PHE A 39 -3.41 12.00 9.33
N ILE A 40 -2.72 12.25 8.21
CA ILE A 40 -1.61 11.41 7.75
C ILE A 40 -0.48 11.42 8.78
N TYR A 41 -0.13 12.60 9.31
CA TYR A 41 0.91 12.73 10.32
C TYR A 41 0.58 11.94 11.59
N GLU A 42 -0.61 12.12 12.15
CA GLU A 42 -1.03 11.42 13.37
C GLU A 42 -1.11 9.90 13.17
N ALA A 43 -1.66 9.45 12.04
CA ALA A 43 -1.72 8.04 11.70
C ALA A 43 -0.32 7.44 11.58
N TRP A 44 0.60 8.14 10.90
CA TRP A 44 1.99 7.70 10.75
C TRP A 44 2.71 7.63 12.10
N GLN A 45 2.52 8.63 12.96
CA GLN A 45 3.12 8.63 14.30
C GLN A 45 2.62 7.46 15.18
N GLY A 46 1.37 7.02 14.99
CA GLY A 46 0.86 5.79 15.59
C GLY A 46 1.66 4.57 15.13
N VAL A 47 1.78 4.38 13.81
CA VAL A 47 2.53 3.26 13.21
C VAL A 47 3.98 3.24 13.69
N GLU A 48 4.66 4.38 13.71
CA GLU A 48 6.06 4.42 14.14
C GLU A 48 6.24 4.08 15.63
N ARG A 49 5.29 4.48 16.49
CA ARG A 49 5.32 4.16 17.91
C ARG A 49 5.15 2.66 18.12
N ASP A 50 4.21 2.06 17.41
CA ASP A 50 3.95 0.63 17.47
C ASP A 50 5.18 -0.15 16.98
N LEU A 51 5.82 0.31 15.89
CA LEU A 51 7.05 -0.28 15.39
C LEU A 51 8.19 -0.20 16.42
N ARG A 52 8.44 0.97 17.03
CA ARG A 52 9.44 1.12 18.10
C ARG A 52 9.12 0.25 19.33
N SER A 53 7.84 0.14 19.70
CA SER A 53 7.40 -0.71 20.80
C SER A 53 7.66 -2.19 20.52
N GLN A 54 7.37 -2.65 19.30
CA GLN A 54 7.66 -4.02 18.86
C GLN A 54 9.16 -4.33 18.84
N MET A 55 10.02 -3.36 18.52
CA MET A 55 11.47 -3.54 18.54
C MET A 55 12.03 -3.70 19.96
N SER A 56 11.35 -3.17 20.97
CA SER A 56 11.77 -3.24 22.38
C SER A 56 11.35 -4.52 23.12
N GLY A 57 10.45 -5.31 22.52
CA GLY A 57 10.00 -6.60 23.03
C GLY A 57 10.22 -7.68 21.99
N SER A 58 11.36 -8.38 22.08
CA SER A 58 11.62 -9.59 21.30
C SER A 58 10.43 -10.53 21.42
N GLU A 59 9.67 -10.71 20.33
CA GLU A 59 9.26 -12.01 19.77
C GLU A 59 8.01 -11.97 18.86
N ARG A 60 7.24 -10.87 18.73
CA ARG A 60 5.97 -10.93 17.93
C ARG A 60 5.61 -9.67 17.14
N GLY A 61 6.59 -9.04 16.49
CA GLY A 61 6.35 -7.89 15.60
C GLY A 61 7.24 -7.81 14.36
N LEU A 62 8.23 -8.69 14.24
CA LEU A 62 8.94 -8.85 12.97
C LEU A 62 7.97 -9.51 11.99
N VAL A 63 7.90 -9.00 10.76
CA VAL A 63 7.23 -9.64 9.61
C VAL A 63 7.32 -11.15 9.76
N GLU A 64 6.18 -11.81 9.98
CA GLU A 64 6.17 -13.26 10.09
C GLU A 64 6.58 -13.80 8.72
N GLU A 65 7.76 -14.40 8.66
CA GLU A 65 8.21 -15.05 7.43
C GLU A 65 7.14 -16.05 7.03
N TYR A 66 6.64 -15.93 5.81
CA TYR A 66 5.67 -16.88 5.29
C TYR A 66 6.36 -18.24 5.18
N VAL A 67 6.10 -19.10 6.15
CA VAL A 67 6.49 -20.51 6.11
C VAL A 67 5.24 -21.32 5.80
N GLU A 68 5.27 -22.03 4.66
CA GLU A 68 4.20 -22.92 4.25
C GLU A 68 4.09 -24.08 5.27
N LYS A 69 3.11 -24.02 6.17
CA LYS A 69 2.94 -25.00 7.26
C LYS A 69 2.56 -26.40 6.77
N VAL A 70 1.91 -26.48 5.60
CA VAL A 70 1.52 -27.73 4.94
C VAL A 70 2.13 -27.72 3.54
N PRO A 71 3.11 -28.59 3.24
CA PRO A 71 3.79 -28.58 1.95
C PRO A 71 2.81 -28.69 0.79
N ASN A 72 2.87 -27.76 -0.17
CA ASN A 72 2.01 -27.83 -1.34
C ASN A 72 2.48 -28.94 -2.30
N PRO A 73 1.69 -30.02 -2.49
CA PRO A 73 2.09 -31.13 -3.35
C PRO A 73 2.29 -30.72 -4.82
N SER A 74 1.70 -29.60 -5.24
CA SER A 74 1.85 -29.05 -6.58
C SER A 74 3.23 -28.42 -6.82
N LEU A 75 3.95 -28.05 -5.76
CA LEU A 75 5.29 -27.45 -5.85
C LEU A 75 6.41 -28.50 -5.86
N LYS A 76 6.11 -29.81 -5.81
CA LYS A 76 7.13 -30.88 -5.78
C LYS A 76 8.09 -30.87 -6.97
N THR A 77 7.62 -30.44 -8.13
CA THR A 77 8.43 -30.35 -9.36
C THR A 77 8.80 -28.91 -9.71
N PHE A 78 8.47 -27.96 -8.83
CA PHE A 78 8.80 -26.56 -9.04
C PHE A 78 10.32 -26.39 -9.07
N LYS A 79 10.83 -25.82 -10.16
CA LYS A 79 12.21 -25.38 -10.28
C LYS A 79 12.20 -23.85 -10.19
N PRO A 80 12.78 -23.26 -9.13
CA PRO A 80 12.89 -21.81 -9.01
C PRO A 80 13.58 -21.23 -10.25
N ILE A 81 13.02 -20.15 -10.78
CA ILE A 81 13.62 -19.42 -11.89
C ILE A 81 14.67 -18.47 -11.31
N ASP A 82 15.90 -18.54 -11.83
CA ASP A 82 16.89 -17.51 -11.53
C ASP A 82 16.47 -16.19 -12.20
N LEU A 83 16.23 -15.17 -11.39
CA LEU A 83 15.85 -13.84 -11.84
C LEU A 83 16.95 -13.19 -12.70
N SER A 84 18.22 -13.55 -12.47
CA SER A 84 19.34 -13.10 -13.28
C SER A 84 19.30 -13.69 -14.69
N ASP A 85 18.92 -14.96 -14.82
CA ASP A 85 18.71 -15.64 -16.12
C ASP A 85 17.48 -15.11 -16.86
N LEU A 86 16.41 -14.80 -16.13
CA LEU A 86 15.20 -14.22 -16.73
C LEU A 86 15.48 -12.84 -17.34
N LYS A 87 16.27 -12.02 -16.66
CA LYS A 87 16.71 -10.71 -17.17
C LYS A 87 17.62 -10.83 -18.39
N ARG A 88 18.54 -11.81 -18.40
CA ARG A 88 19.43 -12.08 -19.54
C ARG A 88 18.69 -12.53 -20.81
N ARG A 89 17.61 -13.29 -20.68
CA ARG A 89 16.80 -13.75 -21.83
C ARG A 89 15.97 -12.63 -22.46
N ASN A 90 15.35 -11.78 -21.64
CA ASN A 90 14.54 -10.66 -22.14
C ASN A 90 15.33 -9.67 -23.02
N THR A 91 16.64 -9.53 -22.79
CA THR A 91 17.50 -8.64 -23.60
C THR A 91 17.99 -9.29 -24.91
N GLN A 92 17.98 -10.62 -25.01
CA GLN A 92 18.37 -11.34 -26.23
C GLN A 92 17.22 -11.41 -27.24
N ASP A 93 15.97 -11.58 -26.79
CA ASP A 93 14.80 -11.58 -27.69
C ASP A 93 14.53 -10.20 -28.31
N ALA A 94 14.85 -9.11 -27.60
CA ALA A 94 14.72 -7.73 -28.10
C ALA A 94 15.71 -7.37 -29.21
N LYS A 95 16.67 -8.23 -29.54
CA LYS A 95 17.67 -8.02 -30.62
C LYS A 95 17.35 -8.79 -31.91
N LYS A 96 16.21 -9.50 -31.96
CA LYS A 96 15.80 -10.29 -33.13
C LYS A 96 14.43 -9.89 -33.70
N SER A 97 13.97 -8.67 -33.46
CA SER A 97 12.77 -8.12 -34.10
C SER A 97 13.06 -6.82 -34.82
#